data_AF-A0A3D4Y7E1-F1
#
_entry.id   AF-A0A3D4Y7E1-F1
#
_cell.length_a   1.000
_cell.length_b   1.000
_cell.length_c   1.000
_cell.angle_alpha   90.00
_cell.angle_beta   90.00
_cell.angle_gamma   90.00
#
_symmetry.space_group_name_H-M   'P 1'
#
loop_
_entity.id
_entity.type
_entity.pdbx_description
1 polymer ?
#
loop_
_entity_poly.entity_id
_entity_poly.type
_entity_poly.pdbx_seq_one_letter_code
_entity_poly.pdbx_strand_id
1 'polypeptide(L)' 'MPLKSGSSQKIISDNIKELMDTKPSKARAKGISTLAKKRGITPKEAKQKQAIAIAMTKARQSKRKKK' A
#
# COMPACT_ATOMS: atom_id res chain seq x y z
N MET A 1 9.82 2.65 6.00
CA MET A 1 9.89 3.71 4.97
C MET A 1 8.73 4.67 5.17
N PRO A 2 8.99 5.98 5.22
CA PRO A 2 7.97 7.00 5.40
C PRO A 2 7.25 7.29 4.07
N LEU A 3 5.96 6.97 3.99
CA LEU A 3 5.13 7.31 2.83
C LEU A 3 4.86 8.81 2.78
N LYS A 4 4.84 9.38 1.57
CA LYS A 4 4.54 10.80 1.34
C LYS A 4 3.18 11.16 1.92
N SER A 5 3.13 12.31 2.60
CA SER A 5 1.90 12.86 3.18
C SER A 5 1.14 13.69 2.15
N GLY A 6 -0.17 13.48 2.07
CA GLY A 6 -1.05 14.24 1.19
C GLY A 6 -2.15 13.34 0.63
N SER A 7 -3.06 13.91 -0.14
CA SER A 7 -4.22 13.17 -0.70
C SER A 7 -4.40 13.37 -2.20
N SER A 8 -3.44 13.99 -2.88
CA SER A 8 -3.50 14.16 -4.33
C SER A 8 -3.24 12.83 -5.04
N GLN A 9 -3.79 12.68 -6.25
CA GLN A 9 -3.60 11.47 -7.06
C GLN A 9 -2.12 11.19 -7.34
N LYS A 10 -1.31 12.23 -7.58
CA LYS A 10 0.14 12.10 -7.75
C LYS A 10 0.81 11.46 -6.53
N ILE A 11 0.47 11.90 -5.32
CA ILE A 11 1.04 11.36 -4.08
C ILE A 11 0.59 9.90 -3.85
N ILE A 12 -0.66 9.58 -4.18
CA ILE A 12 -1.16 8.21 -4.08
C ILE A 12 -0.41 7.30 -5.07
N SER A 13 -0.24 7.74 -6.31
CA SER A 13 0.51 7.02 -7.35
C SER A 13 1.97 6.79 -6.95
N ASP A 14 2.65 7.84 -6.48
CA ASP A 14 4.03 7.77 -6.00
C ASP A 14 4.17 6.77 -4.85
N ASN A 15 3.25 6.81 -3.87
CA ASN A 15 3.25 5.89 -2.73
C ASN A 15 2.99 4.44 -3.19
N ILE A 16 2.11 4.19 -4.16
CA ILE A 16 1.88 2.85 -4.71
C ILE A 16 3.14 2.34 -5.39
N LYS A 17 3.78 3.16 -6.23
CA LYS A 17 5.02 2.81 -6.92
C LYS A 17 6.12 2.44 -5.93
N GLU A 18 6.33 3.27 -4.92
CA GLU A 18 7.30 3.00 -3.87
C GLU A 18 6.99 1.69 -3.12
N LEU A 19 5.73 1.41 -2.80
CA LEU A 19 5.33 0.16 -2.14
C LEU A 19 5.50 -1.09 -3.02
N MET A 20 5.48 -0.93 -4.34
CA MET A 20 5.69 -2.00 -5.31
C MET A 20 7.17 -2.27 -5.59
N ASP A 21 7.98 -1.22 -5.68
CA ASP A 21 9.41 -1.33 -5.98
C ASP A 21 10.23 -1.74 -4.76
N THR A 22 9.77 -1.37 -3.56
CA THR A 22 10.48 -1.68 -2.32
C THR A 22 10.27 -3.11 -1.85
N LYS A 23 11.29 -3.64 -1.17
CA LYS A 23 11.22 -4.93 -0.49
C LYS A 23 10.24 -4.83 0.68
N PRO A 24 9.17 -5.64 0.72
CA PRO A 24 8.24 -5.63 1.83
C PRO A 24 8.91 -6.14 3.12
N SER A 25 8.50 -5.61 4.27
CA SER A 25 8.91 -6.14 5.57
C SER A 25 8.37 -7.56 5.79
N LYS A 26 8.95 -8.32 6.74
CA LYS A 26 8.50 -9.69 7.08
C LYS A 26 6.99 -9.77 7.33
N ALA A 27 6.45 -8.83 8.11
CA ALA A 27 5.01 -8.76 8.40
C ALA A 27 4.17 -8.51 7.14
N ARG A 28 4.61 -7.59 6.27
CA ARG A 28 3.91 -7.28 5.03
C ARG A 28 3.96 -8.47 4.06
N ALA A 29 5.11 -9.12 3.92
CA ALA A 29 5.27 -10.31 3.10
C ALA A 29 4.35 -11.44 3.54
N LYS A 30 4.21 -11.67 4.85
CA LYS A 30 3.22 -12.62 5.41
C LYS A 30 1.80 -12.23 5.01
N GLY A 31 1.43 -10.96 5.18
CA GLY A 31 0.11 -10.45 4.77
C GLY A 31 -0.18 -10.63 3.27
N ILE A 32 0.81 -10.40 2.40
CA ILE A 32 0.69 -10.62 0.95
C ILE A 32 0.46 -12.11 0.67
N SER A 33 1.25 -13.00 1.28
CA SER A 33 1.11 -14.45 1.09
C SER A 33 -0.26 -14.95 1.55
N THR A 34 -0.72 -14.51 2.72
CA THR A 34 -2.06 -14.86 3.22
C THR A 34 -3.15 -14.32 2.30
N LEU A 35 -3.03 -13.09 1.81
CA LEU A 35 -4.01 -12.49 0.91
C LEU A 35 -4.06 -13.21 -0.44
N ALA A 36 -2.90 -13.57 -0.99
CA ALA A 36 -2.77 -14.34 -2.22
C ALA A 36 -3.46 -15.69 -2.10
N LYS A 37 -3.14 -16.45 -1.05
CA LYS A 37 -3.76 -17.76 -0.76
C LYS A 37 -5.27 -17.66 -0.55
N LYS A 38 -5.72 -16.69 0.25
CA LYS A 38 -7.15 -16.52 0.58
C LYS A 38 -8.00 -16.15 -0.63
N ARG A 39 -7.44 -15.42 -1.60
CA ARG A 39 -8.18 -14.94 -2.77
C ARG A 39 -7.87 -15.71 -4.05
N GLY A 40 -6.97 -16.70 -4.02
CA GLY A 40 -6.55 -17.44 -5.21
C GLY A 40 -5.88 -16.56 -6.27
N ILE A 41 -5.18 -15.50 -5.84
CA ILE A 41 -4.49 -14.55 -6.75
C ILE A 41 -2.98 -14.68 -6.64
N THR A 42 -2.26 -14.12 -7.62
CA THR A 42 -0.81 -14.13 -7.58
C THR A 42 -0.26 -13.26 -6.43
N PRO A 43 0.94 -13.58 -5.90
CA PRO A 43 1.59 -12.73 -4.90
C PRO A 43 1.81 -11.29 -5.37
N LYS A 44 2.04 -11.10 -6.68
CA LYS A 44 2.24 -9.78 -7.29
C LYS A 44 0.96 -8.93 -7.23
N GLU A 45 -0.19 -9.52 -7.58
CA GLU A 45 -1.49 -8.84 -7.50
C GLU A 45 -1.89 -8.58 -6.05
N ALA A 46 -1.62 -9.53 -5.15
CA ALA A 46 -1.85 -9.34 -3.72
C ALA A 46 -1.00 -8.17 -3.17
N LYS A 47 0.27 -8.05 -3.59
CA LYS A 47 1.15 -6.93 -3.25
C LYS A 47 0.56 -5.61 -3.74
N GLN A 48 0.10 -5.56 -4.99
CA GLN A 48 -0.50 -4.36 -5.58
C GLN A 48 -1.79 -3.93 -4.86
N LYS A 49 -2.69 -4.87 -4.57
CA LYS A 49 -3.92 -4.60 -3.82
C LYS A 49 -3.62 -4.05 -2.43
N GLN A 50 -2.62 -4.63 -1.75
CA GLN A 50 -2.20 -4.13 -0.44
C GLN A 50 -1.55 -2.74 -0.52
N ALA A 51 -0.72 -2.49 -1.55
CA ALA A 51 -0.10 -1.18 -1.77
C ALA A 51 -1.14 -0.07 -1.96
N ILE A 52 -2.16 -0.33 -2.80
CA ILE A 52 -3.29 0.59 -3.02
C ILE A 52 -4.02 0.86 -1.70
N ALA A 53 -4.34 -0.17 -0.92
CA ALA A 53 -5.03 -0.01 0.36
C ALA A 53 -4.24 0.84 1.36
N ILE A 54 -2.93 0.64 1.45
CA ILE A 54 -2.04 1.42 2.33
C ILE A 54 -1.97 2.87 1.85
N ALA A 55 -1.77 3.11 0.55
CA ALA A 55 -1.69 4.46 -0.02
C ALA A 55 -3.00 5.24 0.20
N MET A 56 -4.15 4.61 -0.01
CA MET A 56 -5.47 5.19 0.24
C MET A 56 -5.70 5.48 1.72
N THR A 57 -5.28 4.58 2.62
CA THR A 57 -5.37 4.80 4.07
C THR A 57 -4.53 6.00 4.49
N LYS A 58 -3.30 6.11 3.98
CA LYS A 58 -2.42 7.26 4.25
C LYS A 58 -3.01 8.57 3.74
N ALA A 59 -3.62 8.55 2.54
CA ALA A 59 -4.31 9.70 1.97
C ALA A 59 -5.56 10.11 2.77
N ARG A 60 -6.27 9.16 3.39
CA ARG A 60 -7.37 9.47 4.31
C ARG A 60 -6.88 10.08 5.63
N GLN A 61 -5.78 9.55 6.17
CA GLN A 61 -5.16 10.09 7.38
C GLN A 61 -4.66 11.53 7.19
N SER A 62 -4.10 11.85 6.02
CA SER A 62 -3.65 13.21 5.72
C SER A 62 -4.81 14.22 5.65
N LYS A 63 -6.00 13.80 5.19
CA LYS A 63 -7.22 14.62 5.25
C LYS A 63 -7.71 14.83 6.69
N ARG A 64 -7.65 13.80 7.54
CA ARG A 64 -8.10 13.88 8.94
C ARG A 64 -7.23 14.78 9.80
N LYS A 65 -5.93 14.88 9.50
CA LYS A 65 -4.97 15.71 10.23
C LYS A 65 -5.13 17.23 10.01
N LYS A 66 -6.05 17.64 9.13
CA LYS A 66 -6.36 19.05 8.82
C LYS A 66 -7.50 19.65 9.66
N LYS A 67 -7.93 18.96 10.72
CA LYS A 67 -8.87 19.48 11.71
C LYS A 67 -8.14 19.77 13.01
#